data_AF-A0A960EWK7-F1
#
_entry.id   AF-A0A960EWK7-F1
#
_cell.length_a   1.000
_cell.length_b   1.000
_cell.length_c   1.000
_cell.angle_alpha   90.00
_cell.angle_beta   90.00
_cell.angle_gamma   90.00
#
_symmetry.space_group_name_H-M   'P 1'
#
loop_
_entity.id
_entity.type
_entity.pdbx_description
1 polymer ?
#
loop_
_entity_poly.entity_id
_entity_poly.type
_entity_poly.pdbx_seq_one_letter_code
_entity_poly.pdbx_strand_id
1 'polypeptide(L)'
;MYEAPDRDPNLTYDDLWRKEVASGAAAPLVIGSINLDEVSTVVGNSLGLTSPKPEWVRLRWAELAERLHIELAGNEVPPCWRWFPYRSWPSNLVPPDEGSLDGGCVGALVEVLAVHSVAGYSTPCVAYYCPLANGADFDNPYVVEVRLGDVAALVDPGAGRHGTPSNFWPVDRSWMVFTDWDLWGTKVSGSTALIKALRSAPALECIDWVRTT
;
A
#
# COMPACT_ATOMS: atom_id res chain seq x y z
N MET A 1 0.78 -7.69 2.82
CA MET A 1 1.12 -8.56 1.67
C MET A 1 0.49 -9.92 1.88
N TYR A 2 0.44 -10.74 0.85
CA TYR A 2 -0.21 -12.05 0.91
C TYR A 2 0.62 -13.10 0.20
N GLU A 3 0.42 -14.37 0.56
CA GLU A 3 1.02 -15.50 -0.12
C GLU A 3 -0.02 -16.57 -0.48
N ALA A 4 0.25 -17.30 -1.56
CA ALA A 4 -0.47 -18.48 -1.98
C ALA A 4 0.48 -19.69 -1.85
N PRO A 5 0.47 -20.41 -0.70
CA PRO A 5 1.48 -21.43 -0.40
C PRO A 5 1.59 -22.56 -1.43
N ASP A 6 0.50 -22.86 -2.13
CA ASP A 6 0.42 -23.95 -3.12
C ASP A 6 0.94 -23.56 -4.51
N ARG A 7 1.35 -22.31 -4.72
CA ARG A 7 1.88 -21.83 -6.02
C ARG A 7 3.40 -21.93 -6.06
N ASP A 8 3.94 -22.13 -7.26
CA ASP A 8 5.38 -22.25 -7.49
C ASP A 8 6.12 -20.95 -7.15
N PRO A 9 6.99 -20.92 -6.12
CA PRO A 9 7.74 -19.73 -5.74
C PRO A 9 8.86 -19.37 -6.71
N ASN A 10 9.20 -20.26 -7.65
CA ASN A 10 10.28 -20.03 -8.62
C ASN A 10 9.81 -19.31 -9.89
N LEU A 11 8.49 -19.19 -10.10
CA LEU A 11 7.94 -18.41 -11.20
C LEU A 11 7.67 -17.00 -10.74
N THR A 12 8.22 -16.02 -11.44
CA THR A 12 7.97 -14.60 -11.16
C THR A 12 6.79 -14.07 -11.99
N TYR A 13 6.26 -12.91 -11.63
CA TYR A 13 5.24 -12.23 -12.45
C TYR A 13 5.72 -11.97 -13.89
N ASP A 14 6.97 -11.56 -14.08
CA ASP A 14 7.57 -11.36 -15.40
C ASP A 14 7.65 -12.67 -16.20
N ASP A 15 8.01 -13.78 -15.56
CA ASP A 15 8.03 -15.10 -16.22
C ASP A 15 6.64 -15.52 -16.70
N LEU A 16 5.61 -15.30 -15.88
CA LEU A 16 4.23 -15.62 -16.23
C LEU A 16 3.75 -14.74 -17.39
N TRP A 17 3.96 -13.43 -17.31
CA TRP A 17 3.56 -12.49 -18.35
C TRP A 17 4.23 -12.80 -19.69
N ARG A 18 5.55 -13.03 -19.70
CA ARG A 18 6.28 -13.39 -20.91
C ARG A 18 5.78 -14.69 -21.53
N LYS A 19 5.39 -15.68 -20.72
CA LYS A 19 4.78 -16.92 -21.21
C LYS A 19 3.40 -16.67 -21.84
N GLU A 20 2.59 -15.81 -21.25
CA GLU A 20 1.28 -15.43 -21.80
C GLU A 20 1.43 -14.70 -23.14
N VAL A 21 2.37 -13.75 -23.23
CA VAL A 21 2.65 -13.04 -24.49
C VAL A 21 3.22 -13.99 -25.55
N ALA A 22 4.20 -14.83 -25.20
CA ALA A 22 4.82 -15.77 -26.14
C ALA A 22 3.85 -16.85 -26.66
N SER A 23 2.86 -17.24 -25.86
CA SER A 23 1.80 -18.18 -26.27
C SER A 23 0.65 -17.51 -27.05
N GLY A 24 0.64 -16.18 -27.13
CA GLY A 24 -0.45 -15.41 -27.73
C GLY A 24 -1.71 -15.33 -26.86
N ALA A 25 -1.63 -15.72 -25.58
CA ALA A 25 -2.72 -15.60 -24.63
C ALA A 25 -2.93 -14.14 -24.16
N ALA A 26 -1.87 -13.34 -24.18
CA ALA A 26 -1.91 -11.90 -23.92
C ALA A 26 -1.26 -11.12 -25.09
N ALA A 27 -1.73 -9.90 -25.32
CA ALA A 27 -1.10 -8.99 -26.27
C ALA A 27 0.05 -8.22 -25.59
N PRO A 28 1.16 -7.94 -26.31
CA PRO A 28 2.23 -7.11 -25.76
C PRO A 28 1.75 -5.71 -25.35
N LEU A 29 2.32 -5.16 -24.29
CA LEU A 29 2.04 -3.80 -23.84
C LEU A 29 2.89 -2.79 -24.63
N VAL A 30 2.26 -2.15 -25.62
CA VAL A 30 2.91 -1.15 -26.48
C VAL A 30 2.37 0.25 -26.17
N ILE A 31 3.26 1.19 -25.81
CA ILE A 31 2.92 2.61 -25.64
C ILE A 31 3.61 3.41 -26.74
N GLY A 32 2.82 3.96 -27.66
CA GLY A 32 3.33 4.65 -28.84
C GLY A 32 4.10 3.68 -29.74
N SER A 33 5.43 3.86 -29.85
CA SER A 33 6.33 2.99 -30.63
C SER A 33 7.18 2.07 -29.77
N ILE A 34 7.00 2.10 -28.45
CA ILE A 34 7.83 1.35 -27.50
C ILE A 34 7.05 0.13 -27.03
N ASN A 35 7.61 -1.05 -27.30
CA ASN A 35 7.16 -2.29 -26.67
C ASN A 35 7.73 -2.38 -25.26
N LEU A 36 6.90 -2.20 -24.24
CA LEU A 36 7.34 -2.22 -22.84
C LEU A 36 7.81 -3.62 -22.41
N ASP A 37 7.31 -4.69 -23.02
CA ASP A 37 7.72 -6.06 -22.65
C ASP A 37 9.17 -6.37 -23.03
N GLU A 38 9.72 -5.62 -23.99
CA GLU A 38 11.11 -5.76 -24.42
C GLU A 38 12.08 -4.94 -23.56
N VAL A 39 11.61 -3.85 -22.94
CA VAL A 39 12.47 -2.87 -22.25
C VAL A 39 12.20 -2.75 -20.74
N SER A 40 11.18 -3.44 -20.23
CA SER A 40 10.78 -3.38 -18.83
C SER A 40 10.66 -4.78 -18.20
N THR A 41 10.24 -4.80 -16.94
CA THR A 41 10.03 -6.02 -16.17
C THR A 41 8.70 -5.87 -15.45
N VAL A 42 7.85 -6.88 -15.53
CA VAL A 42 6.62 -6.91 -14.74
C VAL A 42 6.99 -7.16 -13.29
N VAL A 43 6.78 -6.14 -12.45
CA VAL A 43 7.22 -6.14 -11.05
C VAL A 43 6.32 -7.01 -10.16
N GLY A 44 5.00 -6.97 -10.38
CA GLY A 44 4.01 -7.76 -9.63
C GLY A 44 3.25 -6.99 -8.55
N ASN A 45 3.65 -5.76 -8.18
CA ASN A 45 2.85 -4.88 -7.34
C ASN A 45 1.80 -4.10 -8.15
N SER A 46 0.72 -3.74 -7.48
CA SER A 46 -0.35 -2.91 -8.05
C SER A 46 -0.30 -1.50 -7.48
N LEU A 47 -1.04 -0.60 -8.14
CA LEU A 47 -1.31 0.75 -7.65
C LEU A 47 -2.71 0.80 -7.01
N GLY A 48 -2.82 1.46 -5.86
CA GLY A 48 -4.09 1.66 -5.17
C GLY A 48 -4.58 0.45 -4.36
N LEU A 49 -5.81 0.50 -3.90
CA LEU A 49 -6.43 -0.55 -3.09
C LEU A 49 -6.73 -1.77 -3.97
N THR A 50 -6.00 -2.86 -3.79
CA THR A 50 -6.40 -4.17 -4.30
C THR A 50 -6.83 -5.10 -3.17
N SER A 51 -7.68 -6.06 -3.51
CA SER A 51 -8.09 -7.12 -2.60
C SER A 51 -7.43 -8.42 -3.05
N PRO A 52 -6.73 -9.14 -2.16
CA PRO A 52 -6.20 -10.46 -2.49
C PRO A 52 -7.36 -11.42 -2.78
N LYS A 53 -7.07 -12.49 -3.53
CA LYS A 53 -8.09 -13.53 -3.77
C LYS A 53 -8.33 -14.34 -2.48
N PRO A 54 -9.52 -14.96 -2.30
CA PRO A 54 -9.86 -15.64 -1.05
C PRO A 54 -8.91 -16.76 -0.62
N GLU A 55 -8.19 -17.39 -1.56
CA GLU A 55 -7.23 -18.45 -1.28
C GLU A 55 -5.88 -17.95 -0.73
N TRP A 56 -5.64 -16.64 -0.74
CA TRP A 56 -4.39 -16.06 -0.29
C TRP A 56 -4.40 -15.84 1.21
N VAL A 57 -3.29 -16.18 1.86
CA VAL A 57 -3.11 -15.99 3.29
C VAL A 57 -2.26 -14.76 3.54
N ARG A 58 -2.51 -14.07 4.66
CA ARG A 58 -1.73 -12.90 5.03
C ARG A 58 -0.30 -13.32 5.36
N LEU A 59 0.67 -12.63 4.76
CA LEU A 59 2.09 -12.75 5.07
C LEU A 59 2.57 -11.42 5.64
N ARG A 60 3.23 -11.46 6.80
CA ARG A 60 3.86 -10.28 7.40
C ARG A 60 5.21 -10.02 6.73
N TRP A 61 5.59 -8.75 6.65
CA TRP A 61 6.89 -8.33 6.15
C TRP A 61 8.02 -8.92 7.00
N ALA A 62 7.86 -8.96 8.32
CA ALA A 62 8.84 -9.57 9.22
C ALA A 62 9.04 -11.07 8.92
N GLU A 63 7.95 -11.80 8.60
CA GLU A 63 8.02 -13.21 8.25
C GLU A 63 8.76 -13.42 6.92
N LEU A 64 8.48 -12.60 5.90
CA LEU A 64 9.23 -12.66 4.64
C LEU A 64 10.70 -12.25 4.83
N ALA A 65 10.96 -11.20 5.60
CA ALA A 65 12.30 -10.72 5.86
C ALA A 65 13.15 -11.78 6.59
N GLU A 66 12.58 -12.49 7.55
CA GLU A 66 13.23 -13.62 8.22
C GLU A 66 13.58 -14.73 7.22
N ARG A 67 12.64 -15.12 6.35
CA ARG A 67 12.87 -16.15 5.30
C ARG A 67 13.99 -15.76 4.32
N LEU A 68 14.16 -14.45 4.08
CA LEU A 68 15.15 -13.91 3.15
C LEU A 68 16.44 -13.44 3.84
N HIS A 69 16.51 -13.52 5.17
CA HIS A 69 17.61 -12.99 5.97
C HIS A 69 17.88 -11.49 5.71
N ILE A 70 16.81 -10.69 5.68
CA ILE A 70 16.86 -9.24 5.46
C ILE A 70 16.57 -8.49 6.77
N GLU A 71 17.37 -7.47 7.06
CA GLU A 71 17.11 -6.53 8.14
C GLU A 71 16.16 -5.42 7.63
N LEU A 72 14.96 -5.34 8.21
CA LEU A 72 14.01 -4.27 7.88
C LEU A 72 14.42 -2.92 8.48
N ALA A 73 15.14 -2.95 9.61
CA ALA A 73 15.70 -1.76 10.23
C ALA A 73 16.95 -1.28 9.48
N GLY A 74 17.10 0.04 9.32
CA GLY A 74 18.29 0.64 8.72
C GLY A 74 18.20 0.92 7.21
N ASN A 75 17.02 0.76 6.60
CA ASN A 75 16.78 1.23 5.24
C ASN A 75 16.87 2.77 5.16
N GLU A 76 17.65 3.30 4.21
CA GLU A 76 17.82 4.75 4.01
C GLU A 76 16.55 5.42 3.46
N VAL A 77 15.68 4.64 2.83
CA VAL A 77 14.43 5.08 2.20
C VAL A 77 13.22 4.59 3.01
N PRO A 78 12.09 5.32 2.96
CA PRO A 78 10.82 4.83 3.51
C PRO A 78 10.41 3.47 2.91
N PRO A 79 9.50 2.72 3.55
CA PRO A 79 8.96 1.46 3.02
C PRO A 79 8.51 1.57 1.56
N CYS A 80 9.23 0.90 0.67
CA CYS A 80 8.99 0.92 -0.78
C CYS A 80 9.62 -0.33 -1.43
N TRP A 81 9.60 -0.37 -2.76
CA TRP A 81 10.11 -1.49 -3.54
C TRP A 81 11.55 -1.91 -3.29
N ARG A 82 12.36 -1.02 -2.71
CA ARG A 82 13.76 -1.28 -2.38
C ARG A 82 13.97 -2.14 -1.15
N TRP A 83 12.93 -2.40 -0.36
CA TRP A 83 13.04 -3.12 0.91
C TRP A 83 13.17 -4.64 0.75
N PHE A 84 12.83 -5.16 -0.43
CA PHE A 84 12.96 -6.58 -0.77
C PHE A 84 13.76 -6.72 -2.08
N PRO A 85 14.49 -7.83 -2.28
CA PRO A 85 15.47 -7.97 -3.35
C PRO A 85 14.83 -8.35 -4.70
N TYR A 86 13.51 -8.28 -4.79
CA TYR A 86 12.78 -8.74 -5.96
C TYR A 86 12.66 -7.63 -7.00
N ARG A 87 13.24 -7.87 -8.18
CA ARG A 87 12.97 -7.05 -9.36
C ARG A 87 11.61 -7.40 -9.98
N SER A 88 11.29 -8.69 -10.04
CA SER A 88 9.95 -9.22 -10.26
C SER A 88 9.63 -10.12 -9.08
N TRP A 89 8.48 -9.92 -8.47
CA TRP A 89 8.07 -10.72 -7.32
C TRP A 89 7.80 -12.17 -7.73
N PRO A 90 8.05 -13.14 -6.84
CA PRO A 90 7.51 -14.49 -6.97
C PRO A 90 5.98 -14.44 -7.12
N SER A 91 5.43 -15.19 -8.08
CA SER A 91 4.00 -15.19 -8.42
C SER A 91 3.11 -15.85 -7.36
N ASN A 92 3.72 -16.50 -6.37
CA ASN A 92 3.06 -16.97 -5.16
C ASN A 92 2.98 -15.90 -4.06
N LEU A 93 3.55 -14.71 -4.27
CA LEU A 93 3.49 -13.57 -3.35
C LEU A 93 2.75 -12.40 -4.00
N VAL A 94 1.82 -11.77 -3.28
CA VAL A 94 1.24 -10.48 -3.65
C VAL A 94 1.95 -9.45 -2.81
N PRO A 95 2.85 -8.64 -3.42
CA PRO A 95 3.53 -7.56 -2.70
C PRO A 95 2.53 -6.51 -2.20
N PRO A 96 2.96 -5.61 -1.31
CA PRO A 96 2.15 -4.45 -0.92
C PRO A 96 1.76 -3.62 -2.14
N ASP A 97 0.54 -3.10 -2.14
CA ASP A 97 0.14 -2.12 -3.14
C ASP A 97 0.73 -0.76 -2.81
N GLU A 98 1.13 -0.03 -3.86
CA GLU A 98 1.58 1.35 -3.76
C GLU A 98 0.39 2.28 -3.54
N GLY A 99 0.53 3.26 -2.65
CA GLY A 99 -0.50 4.29 -2.49
C GLY A 99 -1.75 3.88 -1.76
N SER A 100 -1.78 2.70 -1.12
CA SER A 100 -2.95 2.26 -0.35
C SER A 100 -2.60 1.37 0.83
N LEU A 101 -3.48 1.39 1.85
CA LEU A 101 -3.59 0.28 2.78
C LEU A 101 -4.59 -0.72 2.22
N ASP A 102 -4.41 -2.02 2.48
CA ASP A 102 -5.45 -3.01 2.20
C ASP A 102 -6.71 -2.74 3.05
N GLY A 103 -7.87 -3.19 2.59
CA GLY A 103 -9.16 -2.87 3.20
C GLY A 103 -9.27 -3.32 4.66
N GLY A 104 -8.66 -4.45 5.01
CA GLY A 104 -8.62 -4.94 6.40
C GLY A 104 -7.78 -4.03 7.30
N CYS A 105 -6.62 -3.58 6.81
CA CYS A 105 -5.77 -2.64 7.52
C CYS A 105 -6.39 -1.23 7.63
N VAL A 106 -7.12 -0.74 6.63
CA VAL A 106 -7.85 0.54 6.73
C VAL A 106 -8.85 0.50 7.87
N GLY A 107 -9.68 -0.55 7.94
CA GLY A 107 -10.66 -0.72 9.00
C GLY A 107 -10.01 -0.71 10.39
N ALA A 108 -8.99 -1.55 10.59
CA ALA A 108 -8.27 -1.63 11.86
C ALA A 108 -7.58 -0.31 12.25
N LEU A 109 -7.03 0.42 11.28
CA LEU A 109 -6.45 1.75 11.52
C LEU A 109 -7.52 2.74 11.99
N VAL A 110 -8.67 2.80 11.30
CA VAL A 110 -9.78 3.68 11.63
C VAL A 110 -10.33 3.38 13.04
N GLU A 111 -10.47 2.11 13.40
CA GLU A 111 -10.88 1.68 14.75
C GLU A 111 -9.95 2.23 15.83
N VAL A 112 -8.63 2.08 15.65
CA VAL A 112 -7.64 2.58 16.63
C VAL A 112 -7.65 4.10 16.69
N LEU A 113 -7.68 4.79 15.54
CA LEU A 113 -7.72 6.25 15.49
C LEU A 113 -8.98 6.80 16.17
N ALA A 114 -10.13 6.13 16.02
CA ALA A 114 -11.38 6.56 16.64
C ALA A 114 -11.28 6.58 18.16
N VAL A 115 -10.68 5.55 18.78
CA VAL A 115 -10.46 5.50 20.24
C VAL A 115 -9.58 6.67 20.72
N HIS A 116 -8.67 7.14 19.88
CA HIS A 116 -7.74 8.23 20.18
C HIS A 116 -8.18 9.60 19.64
N SER A 117 -9.43 9.74 19.21
CA SER A 117 -9.97 10.99 18.66
C SER A 117 -11.14 11.51 19.49
N VAL A 118 -11.27 12.84 19.59
CA VAL A 118 -12.23 13.52 20.47
C VAL A 118 -13.69 13.10 20.24
N ALA A 119 -14.07 12.76 19.00
CA ALA A 119 -15.44 12.38 18.64
C ALA A 119 -15.55 10.97 18.05
N GLY A 120 -14.58 10.08 18.32
CA GLY A 120 -14.63 8.72 17.80
C GLY A 120 -14.64 8.69 16.26
N TYR A 121 -15.45 7.81 15.68
CA TYR A 121 -15.67 7.72 14.24
C TYR A 121 -16.25 9.01 13.62
N SER A 122 -16.93 9.84 14.42
CA SER A 122 -17.51 11.10 13.96
C SER A 122 -16.50 12.26 13.94
N THR A 123 -15.24 12.00 14.27
CA THR A 123 -14.17 13.02 14.29
C THR A 123 -14.05 13.66 12.90
N PRO A 124 -14.21 15.00 12.79
CA PRO A 124 -13.99 15.71 11.54
C PRO A 124 -12.52 15.61 11.13
N CYS A 125 -12.30 15.15 9.91
CA CYS A 125 -10.98 15.00 9.30
C CYS A 125 -10.91 15.75 7.97
N VAL A 126 -9.68 16.00 7.55
CA VAL A 126 -9.34 16.46 6.21
C VAL A 126 -8.52 15.37 5.55
N ALA A 127 -8.85 15.04 4.31
CA ALA A 127 -8.15 14.07 3.48
C ALA A 127 -7.60 14.76 2.23
N TYR A 128 -6.36 14.45 1.87
CA TYR A 128 -5.67 14.95 0.70
C TYR A 128 -5.20 13.78 -0.17
N TYR A 129 -5.34 13.95 -1.48
CA TYR A 129 -4.81 13.05 -2.48
C TYR A 129 -3.67 13.73 -3.25
N CYS A 130 -2.52 13.06 -3.34
CA CYS A 130 -1.47 13.43 -4.27
C CYS A 130 -2.06 13.52 -5.69
N PRO A 131 -1.70 14.53 -6.50
CA PRO A 131 -2.19 14.65 -7.88
C PRO A 131 -2.02 13.37 -8.70
N LEU A 132 -0.90 12.67 -8.55
CA LEU A 132 -0.65 11.40 -9.25
C LEU A 132 -1.66 10.30 -8.87
N ALA A 133 -2.12 10.32 -7.62
CA ALA A 133 -3.14 9.40 -7.11
C ALA A 133 -4.58 9.80 -7.51
N ASN A 134 -4.75 10.96 -8.16
CA ASN A 134 -6.05 11.56 -8.45
C ASN A 134 -6.04 12.23 -9.84
N GLY A 135 -5.78 11.43 -10.89
CA GLY A 135 -5.94 11.85 -12.28
C GLY A 135 -4.88 12.83 -12.82
N ALA A 136 -3.78 13.04 -12.08
CA ALA A 136 -2.68 13.93 -12.46
C ALA A 136 -3.09 15.41 -12.66
N ASP A 137 -4.12 15.88 -11.96
CA ASP A 137 -4.46 17.31 -11.88
C ASP A 137 -3.58 18.01 -10.83
N PHE A 138 -2.51 18.65 -11.29
CA PHE A 138 -1.57 19.37 -10.43
C PHE A 138 -2.01 20.80 -10.11
N ASP A 139 -2.97 21.34 -10.85
CA ASP A 139 -3.42 22.72 -10.69
C ASP A 139 -4.56 22.82 -9.66
N ASN A 140 -5.35 21.75 -9.50
CA ASN A 140 -6.47 21.69 -8.57
C ASN A 140 -6.24 20.58 -7.52
N PRO A 141 -5.56 20.86 -6.40
CA PRO A 141 -5.31 19.86 -5.37
C PRO A 141 -6.63 19.35 -4.78
N TYR A 142 -6.80 18.03 -4.76
CA TYR A 142 -7.99 17.42 -4.20
C TYR A 142 -7.86 17.26 -2.69
N VAL A 143 -8.61 18.10 -1.97
CA VAL A 143 -8.72 18.10 -0.52
C VAL A 143 -10.19 18.03 -0.16
N VAL A 144 -10.56 17.12 0.75
CA VAL A 144 -11.95 16.90 1.14
C VAL A 144 -12.09 16.78 2.65
N GLU A 145 -13.17 17.34 3.18
CA GLU A 145 -13.58 17.12 4.57
C GLU A 145 -14.37 15.80 4.67
N VAL A 146 -14.08 15.00 5.68
CA VAL A 146 -14.67 13.67 5.86
C VAL A 146 -14.79 13.34 7.34
N ARG A 147 -15.67 12.40 7.70
CA ARG A 147 -15.66 11.80 9.05
C ARG A 147 -14.67 10.65 9.07
N LEU A 148 -14.01 10.44 10.20
CA LEU A 148 -13.04 9.35 10.35
C LEU A 148 -13.63 7.98 9.94
N GLY A 149 -14.87 7.68 10.32
CA GLY A 149 -15.56 6.44 9.95
C GLY A 149 -15.83 6.28 8.45
N ASP A 150 -15.81 7.36 7.68
CA ASP A 150 -16.14 7.38 6.26
C ASP A 150 -14.89 7.43 5.36
N VAL A 151 -13.67 7.45 5.94
CA VAL A 151 -12.42 7.56 5.16
C VAL A 151 -12.27 6.44 4.14
N ALA A 152 -12.68 5.21 4.48
CA ALA A 152 -12.60 4.08 3.55
C ALA A 152 -13.49 4.28 2.31
N ALA A 153 -14.59 5.03 2.42
CA ALA A 153 -15.49 5.33 1.32
C ALA A 153 -14.93 6.36 0.32
N LEU A 154 -13.79 6.99 0.64
CA LEU A 154 -13.10 7.90 -0.30
C LEU A 154 -12.41 7.16 -1.45
N VAL A 155 -12.15 5.85 -1.29
CA VAL A 155 -11.68 4.99 -2.38
C VAL A 155 -12.85 4.80 -3.36
N ASP A 156 -12.72 5.42 -4.52
CA ASP A 156 -13.76 5.45 -5.56
C ASP A 156 -13.09 5.30 -6.95
N PRO A 157 -12.95 4.06 -7.42
CA PRO A 157 -12.38 3.79 -8.74
C PRO A 157 -13.17 4.44 -9.88
N GLY A 158 -14.49 4.65 -9.72
CA GLY A 158 -15.35 5.27 -10.73
C GLY A 158 -15.03 6.76 -10.95
N ALA A 159 -14.44 7.39 -9.93
CA ALA A 159 -13.96 8.77 -9.99
C ALA A 159 -12.42 8.88 -10.03
N GLY A 160 -11.72 7.79 -10.37
CA GLY A 160 -10.26 7.78 -10.55
C GLY A 160 -9.45 7.76 -9.25
N ARG A 161 -10.09 7.55 -8.08
CA ARG A 161 -9.43 7.45 -6.78
C ARG A 161 -9.23 6.00 -6.40
N HIS A 162 -8.13 5.42 -6.88
CA HIS A 162 -7.88 3.99 -6.74
C HIS A 162 -7.31 3.60 -5.37
N GLY A 163 -6.73 4.52 -4.60
CA GLY A 163 -6.12 4.25 -3.29
C GLY A 163 -6.77 5.02 -2.14
N THR A 164 -6.32 4.73 -0.91
CA THR A 164 -6.65 5.56 0.26
C THR A 164 -6.06 6.96 0.14
N PRO A 165 -6.53 7.96 0.90
CA PRO A 165 -5.95 9.29 0.85
C PRO A 165 -4.44 9.26 1.10
N SER A 166 -3.66 10.00 0.30
CA SER A 166 -2.21 10.14 0.50
C SER A 166 -1.89 10.67 1.89
N ASN A 167 -2.75 11.56 2.38
CA ASN A 167 -2.73 12.03 3.76
C ASN A 167 -4.16 12.15 4.30
N PHE A 168 -4.34 11.90 5.60
CA PHE A 168 -5.53 12.38 6.31
C PHE A 168 -5.23 12.64 7.79
N TRP A 169 -5.92 13.63 8.36
CA TRP A 169 -5.71 14.09 9.74
C TRP A 169 -7.00 14.71 10.30
N PRO A 170 -7.20 14.71 11.63
CA PRO A 170 -8.33 15.37 12.27
C PRO A 170 -8.12 16.88 12.30
N VAL A 171 -9.21 17.65 12.36
CA VAL A 171 -9.14 19.13 12.38
C VAL A 171 -8.32 19.67 13.57
N ASP A 172 -8.29 18.95 14.69
CA ASP A 172 -7.48 19.30 15.87
C ASP A 172 -5.99 18.95 15.75
N ARG A 173 -5.58 18.28 14.66
CA ARG A 173 -4.21 17.86 14.34
C ARG A 173 -3.57 16.95 15.40
N SER A 174 -4.38 16.21 16.16
CA SER A 174 -3.91 15.28 17.19
C SER A 174 -3.13 14.08 16.65
N TRP A 175 -3.31 13.72 15.37
CA TRP A 175 -2.56 12.70 14.66
C TRP A 175 -2.52 13.00 13.15
N MET A 176 -1.70 12.27 12.40
CA MET A 176 -1.63 12.36 10.95
C MET A 176 -1.31 10.98 10.37
N VAL A 177 -2.01 10.62 9.30
CA VAL A 177 -1.72 9.43 8.49
C VAL A 177 -1.12 9.87 7.16
N PHE A 178 -0.09 9.17 6.72
CA PHE A 178 0.63 9.38 5.48
C PHE A 178 0.88 8.03 4.80
N THR A 179 0.24 7.81 3.67
CA THR A 179 0.44 6.61 2.84
C THR A 179 1.24 6.95 1.60
N ASP A 180 0.98 8.10 0.96
CA ASP A 180 1.60 8.57 -0.32
C ASP A 180 1.63 7.55 -1.47
N TRP A 181 1.68 8.04 -2.72
CA TRP A 181 1.50 7.18 -3.88
C TRP A 181 2.64 6.16 -4.08
N ASP A 182 3.88 6.53 -3.77
CA ASP A 182 5.07 5.68 -4.04
C ASP A 182 5.49 4.79 -2.84
N LEU A 183 4.72 4.74 -1.75
CA LEU A 183 5.07 3.94 -0.58
C LEU A 183 4.28 2.64 -0.52
N TRP A 184 4.93 1.64 0.06
CA TRP A 184 4.35 0.33 0.37
C TRP A 184 3.82 0.23 1.79
N GLY A 185 3.92 1.31 2.57
CA GLY A 185 3.54 1.33 3.96
C GLY A 185 3.03 2.69 4.39
N THR A 186 2.25 2.67 5.47
CA THR A 186 1.61 3.86 6.03
C THR A 186 2.34 4.32 7.28
N LYS A 187 2.72 5.59 7.31
CA LYS A 187 3.23 6.25 8.50
C LYS A 187 2.08 6.90 9.27
N VAL A 188 2.04 6.65 10.57
CA VAL A 188 1.14 7.34 11.49
C VAL A 188 1.96 8.13 12.50
N SER A 189 1.61 9.41 12.67
CA SER A 189 2.19 10.30 13.67
C SER A 189 1.11 10.70 14.69
N GLY A 190 1.46 10.79 15.97
CA GLY A 190 0.53 11.19 17.02
C GLY A 190 1.09 10.91 18.41
N SER A 191 0.21 10.86 19.42
CA SER A 191 0.61 10.61 20.81
C SER A 191 1.26 9.23 21.01
N THR A 192 2.12 9.10 22.03
CA THR A 192 2.71 7.80 22.42
C THR A 192 1.65 6.75 22.71
N ALA A 193 0.52 7.15 23.30
CA ALA A 193 -0.60 6.25 23.57
C ALA A 193 -1.19 5.68 22.28
N LEU A 194 -1.40 6.53 21.27
CA LEU A 194 -1.86 6.10 19.94
C LEU A 194 -0.87 5.14 19.27
N ILE A 195 0.43 5.48 19.26
CA ILE A 195 1.45 4.62 18.66
C ILE A 195 1.52 3.26 19.34
N LYS A 196 1.37 3.20 20.67
CA LYS A 196 1.31 1.94 21.41
C LYS A 196 0.08 1.11 21.04
N ALA A 197 -1.08 1.74 20.89
CA ALA A 197 -2.31 1.08 20.50
C ALA A 197 -2.20 0.48 19.08
N LEU A 198 -1.65 1.23 18.12
CA LEU A 198 -1.41 0.73 16.76
C LEU A 198 -0.50 -0.51 16.75
N ARG A 199 0.60 -0.49 17.49
CA ARG A 199 1.53 -1.63 17.61
C ARG A 199 0.91 -2.86 18.25
N SER A 200 -0.13 -2.67 19.06
CA SER A 200 -0.83 -3.75 19.76
C SER A 200 -2.01 -4.29 18.95
N ALA A 201 -2.39 -3.65 17.85
CA ALA A 201 -3.48 -4.09 16.99
C ALA A 201 -3.02 -5.30 16.14
N PRO A 202 -3.56 -6.51 16.33
CA PRO A 202 -3.07 -7.71 15.66
C PRO A 202 -3.28 -7.69 14.15
N ALA A 203 -4.29 -6.95 13.69
CA ALA A 203 -4.58 -6.74 12.28
C ALA A 203 -3.54 -5.84 11.60
N LEU A 204 -2.78 -5.04 12.34
CA LEU A 204 -1.75 -4.16 11.80
C LEU A 204 -0.36 -4.79 12.00
N GLU A 205 0.49 -4.64 11.00
CA GLU A 205 1.93 -4.85 11.16
C GLU A 205 2.57 -3.47 11.30
N CYS A 206 3.40 -3.31 12.34
CA CYS A 206 4.11 -2.05 12.59
C CYS A 206 5.61 -2.32 12.59
N ILE A 207 6.33 -1.66 11.68
CA ILE A 207 7.78 -1.74 11.57
C ILE A 207 8.38 -0.41 12.01
N ASP A 208 9.47 -0.49 12.77
CA ASP A 208 10.29 0.67 13.08
C ASP A 208 11.19 1.02 11.90
N TRP A 209 10.86 2.10 11.21
CA TRP A 209 11.74 2.72 10.24
C TRP A 209 12.46 3.90 10.89
N VAL A 210 13.74 3.72 11.17
CA VAL A 210 14.64 4.77 11.61
C VAL A 210 15.67 4.97 10.50
N ARG A 211 15.72 6.18 9.95
CA ARG A 211 16.80 6.55 9.04
C ARG A 211 18.09 6.56 9.85
N THR A 212 18.99 5.62 9.56
CA THR A 212 20.37 5.65 10.06
C THR A 212 21.04 6.90 9.49
N THR A 213 21.38 7.82 10.39
CA THR A 213 22.13 9.06 10.10
C THR A 213 23.62 8.80 10.09
#